data_AF-A0A2R7M4Z9-F1
#
_entry.id   AF-A0A2R7M4Z9-F1
#
_cell.length_a   1.000
_cell.length_b   1.000
_cell.length_c   1.000
_cell.angle_alpha   90.00
_cell.angle_beta   90.00
_cell.angle_gamma   90.00
#
_symmetry.space_group_name_H-M   'P 1'
#
loop_
_entity.id
_entity.type
_entity.pdbx_description
1 polymer ?
#
loop_
_entity_poly.entity_id
_entity_poly.type
_entity_poly.pdbx_seq_one_letter_code
_entity_poly.pdbx_strand_id
1 'polypeptide(L)'
;VANEIIDFLKAKPYFTWTPFLEATNAANPDRTFSSENFFALSDYTLYTKQKALFDATLEDQVIYAPILSRLNAVFEANDNDYRSLPSWKIPIVGGKTQKTFYKYEDVADKKMTFRFQIPILKMAEVYLIAAETAAVPADGIAFLNTLRFNRGLTNLGTTAVVATEVTKEYKKEFIGEGQLFFYYKRINSSTIPNGSASSGNITMSKVQYVVPMPDSEINFQ
;
A
#
# COMPACT_ATOMS: atom_id res chain seq x y z
N VAL A 1 1.79 -22.04 -8.31
CA VAL A 1 2.72 -20.90 -8.12
C VAL A 1 2.56 -20.17 -6.78
N ALA A 2 1.48 -19.41 -6.51
CA ALA A 2 1.41 -18.62 -5.25
C ALA A 2 1.46 -19.51 -3.98
N ASN A 3 0.72 -20.63 -3.97
CA ASN A 3 0.77 -21.60 -2.88
C ASN A 3 2.17 -22.21 -2.69
N GLU A 4 2.86 -22.56 -3.79
CA GLU A 4 4.24 -23.09 -3.73
C GLU A 4 5.21 -22.09 -3.11
N ILE A 5 5.08 -20.80 -3.44
CA ILE A 5 5.89 -19.73 -2.82
C ILE A 5 5.57 -19.64 -1.33
N ILE A 6 4.29 -19.64 -0.95
CA ILE A 6 3.88 -19.60 0.46
C ILE A 6 4.44 -20.80 1.25
N ASP A 7 4.39 -22.00 0.67
CA ASP A 7 4.91 -23.21 1.31
C ASP A 7 6.44 -23.14 1.46
N PHE A 8 7.14 -22.61 0.45
CA PHE A 8 8.57 -22.32 0.55
C PHE A 8 8.88 -21.31 1.67
N LEU A 9 8.13 -20.21 1.77
CA LEU A 9 8.29 -19.20 2.82
C LEU A 9 8.08 -19.77 4.22
N LYS A 10 7.11 -20.68 4.39
CA LYS A 10 6.87 -21.36 5.67
C LYS A 10 8.04 -22.28 6.05
N ALA A 11 8.67 -22.92 5.06
CA ALA A 11 9.76 -23.86 5.27
C ALA A 11 11.13 -23.18 5.47
N LYS A 12 11.31 -21.95 4.99
CA LYS A 12 12.61 -21.25 4.95
C LYS A 12 12.49 -19.81 5.49
N PRO A 13 13.31 -19.42 6.48
CA PRO A 13 13.19 -18.10 7.12
C PRO A 13 13.89 -16.96 6.35
N TYR A 14 13.98 -17.04 5.02
CA TYR A 14 14.68 -16.01 4.22
C TYR A 14 13.90 -14.69 4.13
N PHE A 15 12.57 -14.79 4.08
CA PHE A 15 11.66 -13.65 4.15
C PHE A 15 10.68 -13.91 5.27
N THR A 16 10.46 -12.91 6.11
CA THR A 16 9.63 -13.03 7.30
C THR A 16 8.69 -11.83 7.39
N TRP A 17 7.54 -12.02 8.02
CA TRP A 17 6.63 -10.92 8.32
C TRP A 17 7.37 -9.88 9.16
N THR A 18 7.29 -8.61 8.77
CA THR A 18 7.94 -7.55 9.53
C THR A 18 7.29 -7.47 10.91
N PRO A 19 8.05 -7.62 12.01
CA PRO A 19 7.47 -7.59 13.35
C PRO A 19 6.83 -6.23 13.64
N PHE A 20 5.79 -6.24 14.47
CA PHE A 20 5.11 -5.02 14.93
C PHE A 20 6.10 -3.95 15.42
N LEU A 21 7.05 -4.31 16.27
CA LEU A 21 8.01 -3.38 16.86
C LEU A 21 8.92 -2.71 15.83
N GLU A 22 9.19 -3.36 14.69
CA GLU A 22 9.96 -2.79 13.59
C GLU A 22 9.08 -1.93 12.70
N ALA A 23 7.90 -2.44 12.30
CA ALA A 23 6.95 -1.71 11.45
C ALA A 23 6.49 -0.39 12.10
N THR A 24 6.30 -0.38 13.42
CA THR A 24 5.79 0.76 14.19
C THR A 24 6.82 1.38 15.11
N ASN A 25 8.12 1.16 14.86
CA ASN A 25 9.19 1.76 15.65
C ASN A 25 9.03 3.30 15.70
N ALA A 26 9.23 3.92 16.86
CA ALA A 26 9.00 5.35 17.02
C ALA A 26 10.00 6.22 16.23
N ALA A 27 11.26 5.78 16.12
CA ALA A 27 12.34 6.54 15.48
C ALA A 27 12.70 6.02 14.09
N ASN A 28 12.59 4.71 13.88
CA ASN A 28 12.99 4.03 12.65
C ASN A 28 11.92 3.05 12.15
N PRO A 29 10.67 3.49 11.92
CA PRO A 29 9.60 2.58 11.49
C PRO A 29 9.92 2.01 10.10
N ASP A 30 9.87 0.68 9.97
CA ASP A 30 9.91 0.01 8.68
C ASP A 30 8.52 0.04 8.01
N ARG A 31 8.20 1.20 7.44
CA ARG A 31 6.91 1.47 6.77
C ARG A 31 6.74 0.72 5.44
N THR A 32 7.82 0.09 4.96
CA THR A 32 7.86 -0.65 3.69
C THR A 32 7.79 -2.16 3.88
N PHE A 33 7.76 -2.63 5.14
CA PHE A 33 7.77 -4.05 5.48
C PHE A 33 8.96 -4.78 4.82
N SER A 34 10.17 -4.24 4.99
CA SER A 34 11.34 -4.60 4.18
C SER A 34 11.75 -6.07 4.26
N SER A 35 11.50 -6.74 5.39
CA SER A 35 11.76 -8.18 5.56
C SER A 35 10.85 -9.06 4.70
N GLU A 36 9.76 -8.50 4.16
CA GLU A 36 8.80 -9.18 3.30
C GLU A 36 9.11 -9.01 1.81
N ASN A 37 10.04 -8.12 1.45
CA ASN A 37 10.30 -7.74 0.06
C ASN A 37 11.22 -8.75 -0.63
N PHE A 38 10.71 -9.45 -1.64
CA PHE A 38 11.52 -10.33 -2.50
C PHE A 38 12.36 -9.52 -3.48
N PHE A 39 11.77 -8.45 -4.01
CA PHE A 39 12.42 -7.51 -4.91
C PHE A 39 12.05 -6.08 -4.51
N ALA A 40 13.05 -5.22 -4.46
CA ALA A 40 12.91 -3.79 -4.21
C ALA A 40 13.89 -3.01 -5.08
N LEU A 41 13.48 -1.81 -5.51
CA LEU A 41 14.38 -0.84 -6.13
C LEU A 41 15.06 -0.01 -5.05
N SER A 42 16.35 0.27 -5.24
CA SER A 42 17.11 1.18 -4.38
C SER A 42 17.19 2.56 -5.00
N ASP A 43 16.67 3.56 -4.29
CA ASP A 43 16.77 4.97 -4.64
C ASP A 43 17.38 5.76 -3.48
N TYR A 44 18.65 6.17 -3.65
CA TYR A 44 19.40 6.93 -2.66
C TYR A 44 18.87 8.35 -2.41
N THR A 45 17.92 8.80 -3.23
CA THR A 45 17.24 10.10 -3.14
C THR A 45 15.78 9.99 -2.72
N LEU A 46 15.32 8.79 -2.32
CA LEU A 46 13.92 8.51 -2.01
C LEU A 46 13.35 9.47 -0.95
N TYR A 47 14.06 9.67 0.15
CA TYR A 47 13.64 10.61 1.20
C TYR A 47 13.64 12.07 0.74
N THR A 48 14.50 12.45 -0.21
CA THR A 48 14.47 13.79 -0.82
C THR A 48 13.19 13.98 -1.64
N LYS A 49 12.79 12.97 -2.41
CA LYS A 49 11.53 12.97 -3.18
C LYS A 49 10.31 12.96 -2.25
N GLN A 50 10.35 12.17 -1.18
CA GLN A 50 9.33 12.24 -0.12
C GLN A 50 9.21 13.67 0.40
N LYS A 51 10.34 14.29 0.75
CA LYS A 51 10.35 15.64 1.30
C LYS A 51 9.76 16.67 0.33
N ALA A 52 10.08 16.55 -0.95
CA ALA A 52 9.64 17.48 -1.98
C ALA A 52 8.13 17.39 -2.29
N LEU A 53 7.49 16.24 -2.03
CA LEU A 53 6.12 15.96 -2.47
C LEU A 53 5.12 15.81 -1.32
N PHE A 54 5.55 15.28 -0.17
CA PHE A 54 4.65 14.79 0.88
C PHE A 54 4.93 15.40 2.26
N ASP A 55 6.01 16.16 2.42
CA ASP A 55 6.41 16.71 3.72
C ASP A 55 5.37 17.68 4.27
N ALA A 56 5.12 17.59 5.57
CA ALA A 56 4.15 18.43 6.26
C ALA A 56 4.49 19.93 6.25
N THR A 57 5.75 20.30 6.01
CA THR A 57 6.19 21.71 5.93
C THR A 57 5.88 22.37 4.60
N LEU A 58 5.45 21.61 3.59
CA LEU A 58 5.03 22.14 2.30
C LEU A 58 3.73 22.94 2.41
N GLU A 59 3.55 23.95 1.57
CA GLU A 59 2.30 24.72 1.47
C GLU A 59 1.10 23.83 1.08
N ASP A 60 -0.11 24.19 1.51
CA ASP A 60 -1.33 23.39 1.25
C ASP A 60 -1.60 23.15 -0.24
N GLN A 61 -1.18 24.08 -1.09
CA GLN A 61 -1.42 24.01 -2.54
C GLN A 61 -0.43 23.09 -3.27
N VAL A 62 0.69 22.71 -2.64
CA VAL A 62 1.76 21.95 -3.29
C VAL A 62 1.96 20.56 -2.68
N ILE A 63 1.55 20.35 -1.43
CA ILE A 63 1.63 19.04 -0.79
C ILE A 63 0.69 18.03 -1.45
N TYR A 64 1.20 16.83 -1.71
CA TYR A 64 0.36 15.69 -2.09
C TYR A 64 -0.16 14.99 -0.84
N ALA A 65 -1.37 15.32 -0.43
CA ALA A 65 -2.04 14.68 0.69
C ALA A 65 -3.43 14.15 0.27
N PRO A 66 -3.87 12.99 0.79
CA PRO A 66 -5.22 12.51 0.54
C PRO A 66 -6.24 13.31 1.33
N ILE A 67 -7.47 13.36 0.83
CA ILE A 67 -8.61 13.85 1.62
C ILE A 67 -8.81 12.91 2.82
N LEU A 68 -8.88 13.47 4.04
CA LEU A 68 -8.96 12.67 5.28
C LEU A 68 -10.11 11.65 5.28
N SER A 69 -11.29 12.01 4.78
CA SER A 69 -12.43 11.07 4.70
C SER A 69 -12.14 9.88 3.79
N ARG A 70 -11.35 10.07 2.72
CA ARG A 70 -10.92 8.98 1.83
C ARG A 70 -9.91 8.07 2.51
N LEU A 71 -8.93 8.66 3.19
CA LEU A 71 -7.94 7.89 3.94
C LEU A 71 -8.62 7.06 5.04
N ASN A 72 -9.52 7.65 5.81
CA ASN A 72 -10.30 6.94 6.83
C ASN A 72 -11.15 5.81 6.21
N ALA A 73 -11.73 6.02 5.02
CA ALA A 73 -12.46 4.96 4.33
C ALA A 73 -11.56 3.82 3.81
N VAL A 74 -10.28 4.09 3.48
CA VAL A 74 -9.32 3.04 3.10
C VAL A 74 -8.96 2.16 4.30
N PHE A 75 -8.65 2.78 5.43
CA PHE A 75 -8.23 2.08 6.64
C PHE A 75 -9.39 1.72 7.56
N GLU A 76 -10.64 1.90 7.11
CA GLU A 76 -11.86 1.59 7.89
C GLU A 76 -11.87 2.28 9.27
N ALA A 77 -11.32 3.50 9.33
CA ALA A 77 -11.09 4.28 10.55
C ALA A 77 -10.31 3.52 11.65
N ASN A 78 -9.52 2.52 11.27
CA ASN A 78 -8.69 1.74 12.18
C ASN A 78 -7.22 2.18 12.09
N ASP A 79 -6.81 3.01 13.04
CA ASP A 79 -5.43 3.47 13.15
C ASP A 79 -4.48 2.46 13.77
N ASN A 80 -4.96 1.33 14.27
CA ASN A 80 -4.10 0.24 14.76
C ASN A 80 -3.54 -0.63 13.63
N ASP A 81 -3.99 -0.43 12.38
CA ASP A 81 -3.38 -1.08 11.21
C ASP A 81 -1.92 -0.64 11.09
N TYR A 82 -0.98 -1.60 11.04
CA TYR A 82 0.45 -1.32 11.00
C TYR A 82 0.88 -0.53 9.75
N ARG A 83 0.05 -0.51 8.70
CA ARG A 83 0.25 0.34 7.51
C ARG A 83 -0.22 1.76 7.74
N SER A 84 -1.25 1.95 8.56
CA SER A 84 -1.82 3.26 8.87
C SER A 84 -0.92 4.02 9.85
N LEU A 85 -0.69 3.41 11.01
CA LEU A 85 -0.11 4.05 12.20
C LEU A 85 1.21 4.82 11.95
N PRO A 86 2.24 4.23 11.30
CA PRO A 86 3.51 4.91 11.11
C PRO A 86 3.57 5.75 9.82
N SER A 87 2.66 5.50 8.86
CA SER A 87 2.70 6.10 7.52
C SER A 87 1.75 7.27 7.35
N TRP A 88 0.79 7.46 8.26
CA TRP A 88 -0.21 8.53 8.22
C TRP A 88 -0.36 9.19 9.57
N LYS A 89 0.18 10.39 9.72
CA LYS A 89 0.22 11.10 11.02
C LYS A 89 -0.22 12.55 10.84
N ILE A 90 -0.90 13.08 11.86
CA ILE A 90 -1.06 14.53 11.96
C ILE A 90 0.30 15.08 12.42
N PRO A 91 0.95 15.93 11.63
CA PRO A 91 2.28 16.41 11.95
C PRO A 91 2.23 17.42 13.11
N ILE A 92 3.28 17.42 13.93
CA ILE A 92 3.46 18.41 15.02
C ILE A 92 4.05 19.72 14.45
N VAL A 93 4.65 19.66 13.26
CA VAL A 93 5.31 20.77 12.57
C VAL A 93 4.63 21.04 11.22
N GLY A 94 4.77 22.26 10.69
CA GLY A 94 4.18 22.62 9.39
C GLY A 94 2.68 22.96 9.41
N GLY A 95 2.04 22.96 10.59
CA GLY A 95 0.70 23.53 10.79
C GLY A 95 -0.47 22.73 10.18
N LYS A 96 -0.23 21.55 9.60
CA LYS A 96 -1.31 20.73 9.03
C LYS A 96 -2.17 20.11 10.14
N THR A 97 -3.49 20.16 9.96
CA THR A 97 -4.46 19.60 10.92
C THR A 97 -4.95 18.20 10.51
N GLN A 98 -4.49 17.68 9.38
CA GLN A 98 -4.87 16.37 8.83
C GLN A 98 -3.65 15.47 8.67
N LYS A 99 -3.91 14.17 8.47
CA LYS A 99 -2.86 13.16 8.28
C LYS A 99 -2.09 13.41 6.97
N THR A 100 -0.77 13.52 7.06
CA THR A 100 0.13 13.57 5.91
C THR A 100 0.85 12.22 5.72
N PHE A 101 1.48 12.04 4.56
CA PHE A 101 2.10 10.78 4.17
C PHE A 101 3.56 10.71 4.65
N TYR A 102 3.95 9.58 5.23
CA TYR A 102 5.26 9.37 5.86
C TYR A 102 6.00 8.13 5.38
N LYS A 103 5.42 7.31 4.48
CA LYS A 103 5.95 5.98 4.14
C LYS A 103 7.43 6.00 3.71
N TYR A 104 7.82 6.99 2.94
CA TYR A 104 9.20 7.15 2.45
C TYR A 104 9.97 8.28 3.16
N GLU A 105 9.46 8.75 4.30
CA GLU A 105 10.21 9.68 5.14
C GLU A 105 11.47 8.99 5.66
N ASP A 106 12.55 9.77 5.67
CA ASP A 106 13.80 9.31 6.24
C ASP A 106 13.64 8.88 7.71
N VAL A 107 14.51 7.98 8.15
CA VAL A 107 14.54 7.47 9.52
C VAL A 107 15.75 8.00 10.28
N ALA A 108 15.72 7.97 11.60
CA ALA A 108 16.80 8.53 12.43
C ALA A 108 18.15 7.82 12.20
N ASP A 109 18.16 6.49 12.21
CA ASP A 109 19.33 5.66 11.97
C ASP A 109 19.57 5.47 10.46
N LYS A 110 20.60 6.14 9.95
CA LYS A 110 20.97 6.12 8.53
C LYS A 110 21.58 4.80 8.07
N LYS A 111 21.84 3.85 8.99
CA LYS A 111 22.28 2.50 8.66
C LYS A 111 21.13 1.61 8.18
N MET A 112 19.89 1.99 8.45
CA MET A 112 18.70 1.26 7.98
C MET A 112 18.64 1.31 6.46
N THR A 113 18.75 0.17 5.80
CA THR A 113 18.79 0.09 4.33
C THR A 113 17.42 0.28 3.68
N PHE A 114 16.34 -0.05 4.40
CA PHE A 114 14.96 0.11 3.91
C PHE A 114 14.58 1.56 3.61
N ARG A 115 15.30 2.55 4.14
CA ARG A 115 15.10 3.99 3.86
C ARG A 115 15.30 4.37 2.38
N PHE A 116 15.89 3.48 1.59
CA PHE A 116 16.12 3.64 0.15
C PHE A 116 15.25 2.71 -0.69
N GLN A 117 14.44 1.85 -0.08
CA GLN A 117 13.77 0.76 -0.78
C GLN A 117 12.35 1.13 -1.21
N ILE A 118 12.06 0.86 -2.48
CA ILE A 118 10.71 0.86 -3.04
C ILE A 118 10.33 -0.60 -3.30
N PRO A 119 9.36 -1.18 -2.58
CA PRO A 119 8.92 -2.55 -2.82
C PRO A 119 8.42 -2.73 -4.26
N ILE A 120 8.85 -3.83 -4.90
CA ILE A 120 8.38 -4.23 -6.24
C ILE A 120 7.58 -5.52 -6.19
N LEU A 121 8.04 -6.49 -5.39
CA LEU A 121 7.30 -7.72 -5.10
C LEU A 121 7.55 -8.09 -3.64
N LYS A 122 6.46 -8.32 -2.90
CA LYS A 122 6.51 -8.65 -1.47
C LYS A 122 5.58 -9.79 -1.11
N MET A 123 5.88 -10.43 0.03
CA MET A 123 5.12 -11.56 0.55
C MET A 123 3.63 -11.27 0.64
N ALA A 124 3.23 -10.08 1.11
CA ALA A 124 1.82 -9.67 1.19
C ALA A 124 1.09 -9.79 -0.17
N GLU A 125 1.75 -9.47 -1.29
CA GLU A 125 1.18 -9.60 -2.62
C GLU A 125 0.92 -11.07 -2.99
N VAL A 126 1.84 -11.96 -2.64
CA VAL A 126 1.66 -13.41 -2.90
C VAL A 126 0.47 -13.95 -2.11
N TYR A 127 0.28 -13.53 -0.86
CA TYR A 127 -0.90 -13.91 -0.08
C TYR A 127 -2.20 -13.34 -0.68
N LEU A 128 -2.18 -12.13 -1.23
CA LEU A 128 -3.34 -11.55 -1.92
C LEU A 128 -3.67 -12.30 -3.21
N ILE A 129 -2.66 -12.67 -4.00
CA ILE A 129 -2.84 -13.50 -5.20
C ILE A 129 -3.38 -14.88 -4.84
N ALA A 130 -2.83 -15.52 -3.80
CA ALA A 130 -3.33 -16.81 -3.31
C ALA A 130 -4.78 -16.71 -2.83
N ALA A 131 -5.13 -15.64 -2.12
CA ALA A 131 -6.50 -15.40 -1.68
C ALA A 131 -7.47 -15.21 -2.85
N GLU A 132 -7.10 -14.40 -3.84
CA GLU A 132 -7.93 -14.11 -5.00
C GLU A 132 -8.12 -15.32 -5.93
N THR A 133 -7.09 -16.18 -6.01
CA THR A 133 -7.09 -17.36 -6.89
C THR A 133 -7.56 -18.64 -6.19
N ALA A 134 -7.92 -18.57 -4.90
CA ALA A 134 -8.40 -19.70 -4.14
C ALA A 134 -9.71 -20.26 -4.73
N ALA A 135 -9.74 -21.57 -4.97
CA ALA A 135 -10.94 -22.25 -5.49
C ALA A 135 -12.08 -22.31 -4.46
N VAL A 136 -11.73 -22.37 -3.17
CA VAL A 136 -12.68 -22.42 -2.06
C VAL A 136 -12.62 -21.07 -1.32
N PRO A 137 -13.74 -20.37 -1.12
CA PRO A 137 -13.74 -19.08 -0.41
C PRO A 137 -13.12 -19.13 0.98
N ALA A 138 -13.31 -20.24 1.71
CA ALA A 138 -12.72 -20.43 3.04
C ALA A 138 -11.18 -20.37 3.03
N ASP A 139 -10.54 -20.94 2.00
CA ASP A 139 -9.08 -20.87 1.85
C ASP A 139 -8.63 -19.45 1.53
N GLY A 140 -9.39 -18.74 0.68
CA GLY A 140 -9.14 -17.33 0.38
C GLY A 140 -9.20 -16.45 1.63
N ILE A 141 -10.21 -16.68 2.49
CA ILE A 141 -10.33 -16.02 3.79
C ILE A 141 -9.15 -16.36 4.70
N ALA A 142 -8.68 -17.62 4.70
CA ALA A 142 -7.53 -18.02 5.51
C ALA A 142 -6.23 -17.31 5.09
N PHE A 143 -5.97 -17.17 3.77
CA PHE A 143 -4.85 -16.38 3.27
C PHE A 143 -4.95 -14.90 3.66
N LEU A 144 -6.14 -14.30 3.50
CA LEU A 144 -6.39 -12.92 3.94
C LEU A 144 -6.17 -12.75 5.44
N ASN A 145 -6.66 -13.68 6.27
CA ASN A 145 -6.49 -13.63 7.71
C ASN A 145 -5.02 -13.74 8.13
N THR A 146 -4.22 -14.51 7.39
CA THR A 146 -2.77 -14.55 7.62
C THR A 146 -2.14 -13.18 7.38
N LEU A 147 -2.46 -12.50 6.27
CA LEU A 147 -1.98 -11.15 6.00
C LEU A 147 -2.48 -10.15 7.06
N ARG A 148 -3.78 -10.16 7.35
CA ARG A 148 -4.43 -9.24 8.29
C ARG A 148 -3.85 -9.34 9.69
N PHE A 149 -3.61 -10.56 10.18
CA PHE A 149 -2.96 -10.79 11.47
C PHE A 149 -1.58 -10.10 11.52
N ASN A 150 -0.79 -10.22 10.46
CA ASN A 150 0.53 -9.57 10.33
C ASN A 150 0.45 -8.05 10.02
N ARG A 151 -0.75 -7.47 10.04
CA ARG A 151 -1.02 -6.03 9.99
C ARG A 151 -1.74 -5.51 11.23
N GLY A 152 -1.85 -6.34 12.28
CA GLY A 152 -2.52 -5.98 13.54
C GLY A 152 -4.04 -5.95 13.44
N LEU A 153 -4.61 -6.60 12.42
CA LEU A 153 -6.05 -6.61 12.18
C LEU A 153 -6.69 -7.90 12.66
N THR A 154 -7.97 -7.81 13.03
CA THR A 154 -8.79 -8.98 13.36
C THR A 154 -9.09 -9.80 12.12
N ASN A 155 -9.28 -11.10 12.36
CA ASN A 155 -9.72 -12.04 11.33
C ASN A 155 -11.10 -11.65 10.78
N LEU A 156 -11.26 -11.88 9.49
CA LEU A 156 -12.54 -11.83 8.78
C LEU A 156 -13.44 -12.97 9.25
N GLY A 157 -14.75 -12.70 9.25
CA GLY A 157 -15.76 -13.74 9.46
C GLY A 157 -15.81 -14.74 8.32
N THR A 158 -16.35 -15.92 8.58
CA THR A 158 -16.46 -17.02 7.61
C THR A 158 -17.35 -16.71 6.40
N THR A 159 -18.21 -15.69 6.51
CA THR A 159 -19.11 -15.22 5.46
C THR A 159 -18.55 -14.03 4.67
N ALA A 160 -17.29 -13.65 4.88
CA ALA A 160 -16.67 -12.55 4.17
C ALA A 160 -16.57 -12.81 2.66
N VAL A 161 -16.83 -11.79 1.86
CA VAL A 161 -16.72 -11.88 0.39
C VAL A 161 -15.26 -11.66 0.00
N VAL A 162 -14.57 -12.73 -0.39
CA VAL A 162 -13.12 -12.71 -0.69
C VAL A 162 -12.74 -11.59 -1.66
N ALA A 163 -13.45 -11.44 -2.78
CA ALA A 163 -13.13 -10.41 -3.77
C ALA A 163 -13.20 -8.97 -3.20
N THR A 164 -14.19 -8.70 -2.33
CA THR A 164 -14.33 -7.41 -1.66
C THR A 164 -13.19 -7.16 -0.69
N GLU A 165 -12.83 -8.17 0.11
CA GLU A 165 -11.77 -8.04 1.10
C GLU A 165 -10.37 -7.98 0.46
N VAL A 166 -10.12 -8.72 -0.62
CA VAL A 166 -8.91 -8.57 -1.46
C VAL A 166 -8.80 -7.13 -1.97
N THR A 167 -9.87 -6.55 -2.51
CA THR A 167 -9.86 -5.15 -2.98
C THR A 167 -9.49 -4.19 -1.85
N LYS A 168 -10.05 -4.38 -0.64
CA LYS A 168 -9.72 -3.54 0.52
C LYS A 168 -8.26 -3.67 0.92
N GLU A 169 -7.72 -4.88 0.96
CA GLU A 169 -6.32 -5.09 1.32
C GLU A 169 -5.36 -4.53 0.25
N TYR A 170 -5.66 -4.66 -1.05
CA TYR A 170 -4.90 -3.98 -2.11
C TYR A 170 -4.84 -2.47 -1.91
N LYS A 171 -5.97 -1.85 -1.52
CA LYS A 171 -6.03 -0.41 -1.24
C LYS A 171 -5.21 0.01 -0.03
N LYS A 172 -5.03 -0.85 0.98
CA LYS A 172 -4.23 -0.55 2.19
C LYS A 172 -2.75 -0.84 1.97
N GLU A 173 -2.45 -1.97 1.36
CA GLU A 173 -1.10 -2.56 1.27
C GLU A 173 -0.18 -1.80 0.31
N PHE A 174 -0.72 -1.27 -0.80
CA PHE A 174 0.09 -0.74 -1.91
C PHE A 174 -0.01 0.79 -2.09
N ILE A 175 -0.50 1.54 -1.11
CA ILE A 175 -0.43 3.00 -1.20
C ILE A 175 1.04 3.44 -1.26
N GLY A 176 1.35 4.29 -2.25
CA GLY A 176 2.71 4.74 -2.55
C GLY A 176 3.52 3.78 -3.43
N GLU A 177 3.01 2.60 -3.76
CA GLU A 177 3.76 1.55 -4.49
C GLU A 177 3.30 1.36 -5.94
N GLY A 178 2.34 2.15 -6.44
CA GLY A 178 1.95 2.16 -7.85
C GLY A 178 1.09 0.98 -8.34
N GLN A 179 0.70 0.04 -7.47
CA GLN A 179 -0.04 -1.17 -7.89
C GLN A 179 -1.55 -0.97 -8.08
N LEU A 180 -2.16 -0.02 -7.35
CA LEU A 180 -3.62 0.06 -7.23
C LEU A 180 -4.34 0.33 -8.57
N PHE A 181 -3.74 1.15 -9.44
CA PHE A 181 -4.29 1.40 -10.78
C PHE A 181 -4.33 0.12 -11.62
N PHE A 182 -3.24 -0.65 -11.62
CA PHE A 182 -3.14 -1.90 -12.37
C PHE A 182 -4.07 -2.99 -11.82
N TYR A 183 -4.26 -3.03 -10.50
CA TYR A 183 -5.26 -3.89 -9.88
C TYR A 183 -6.67 -3.60 -10.42
N TYR A 184 -7.11 -2.33 -10.38
CA TYR A 184 -8.43 -1.94 -10.88
C TYR A 184 -8.61 -2.22 -12.38
N LYS A 185 -7.56 -2.00 -13.18
CA LYS A 185 -7.56 -2.33 -14.60
C LYS A 185 -7.73 -3.83 -14.83
N ARG A 186 -7.01 -4.68 -14.09
CA ARG A 186 -7.04 -6.14 -14.26
C ARG A 186 -8.42 -6.73 -13.94
N ILE A 187 -9.06 -6.25 -12.88
CA ILE A 187 -10.42 -6.68 -12.52
C ILE A 187 -11.51 -5.98 -13.33
N ASN A 188 -11.14 -5.13 -14.31
CA ASN A 188 -12.03 -4.32 -15.12
C ASN A 188 -13.07 -3.56 -14.27
N SER A 189 -12.61 -2.92 -13.19
CA SER A 189 -13.51 -2.22 -12.28
C SER A 189 -14.22 -1.09 -13.01
N SER A 190 -15.56 -1.07 -12.98
CA SER A 190 -16.37 -0.03 -13.64
C SER A 190 -16.38 1.29 -12.88
N THR A 191 -15.95 1.29 -11.62
CA THR A 191 -15.83 2.50 -10.81
C THR A 191 -14.62 2.43 -9.87
N ILE A 192 -14.03 3.58 -9.56
CA ILE A 192 -12.99 3.70 -8.51
C ILE A 192 -13.27 4.92 -7.62
N PRO A 193 -12.80 4.95 -6.35
CA PRO A 193 -13.02 6.09 -5.48
C PRO A 193 -12.52 7.41 -6.09
N ASN A 194 -13.33 8.47 -6.02
CA ASN A 194 -12.95 9.78 -6.54
C ASN A 194 -11.92 10.47 -5.61
N GLY A 195 -10.66 10.57 -6.04
CA GLY A 195 -9.59 11.22 -5.27
C GLY A 195 -9.79 12.73 -5.03
N SER A 196 -10.64 13.38 -5.83
CA SER A 196 -10.92 14.83 -5.76
C SER A 196 -12.20 15.18 -4.99
N ALA A 197 -12.88 14.20 -4.42
CA ALA A 197 -14.09 14.41 -3.62
C ALA A 197 -14.03 13.62 -2.31
N SER A 198 -14.72 14.10 -1.27
CA SER A 198 -14.75 13.45 0.05
C SER A 198 -15.42 12.07 0.04
N SER A 199 -16.29 11.81 -0.93
CA SER A 199 -17.04 10.55 -1.12
C SER A 199 -17.44 10.35 -2.58
N GLY A 200 -18.04 9.19 -2.90
CA GLY A 200 -18.45 8.83 -4.26
C GLY A 200 -17.34 8.21 -5.10
N ASN A 201 -17.69 7.78 -6.32
CA ASN A 201 -16.78 7.12 -7.25
C ASN A 201 -16.75 7.86 -8.59
N ILE A 202 -15.67 7.68 -9.35
CA ILE A 202 -15.63 8.00 -10.78
C ILE A 202 -15.89 6.74 -11.60
N THR A 203 -16.53 6.89 -12.75
CA THR A 203 -16.76 5.82 -13.71
C THR A 203 -15.49 5.55 -14.51
N MET A 204 -15.19 4.26 -14.71
CA MET A 204 -14.05 3.78 -15.46
C MET A 204 -14.53 2.95 -16.65
N SER A 205 -13.94 3.21 -17.81
CA SER A 205 -14.09 2.42 -19.03
C SER A 205 -12.72 2.06 -19.59
N LYS A 206 -12.69 1.32 -20.70
CA LYS A 206 -11.44 0.98 -21.40
C LYS A 206 -10.59 2.22 -21.71
N VAL A 207 -11.22 3.35 -22.03
CA VAL A 207 -10.52 4.60 -22.36
C VAL A 207 -9.71 5.11 -21.16
N GLN A 208 -10.28 5.12 -19.95
CA GLN A 208 -9.58 5.59 -18.74
C GLN A 208 -8.46 4.64 -18.27
N TYR A 209 -8.48 3.36 -18.67
CA TYR A 209 -7.44 2.39 -18.30
C TYR A 209 -6.28 2.29 -19.30
N VAL A 210 -6.33 3.05 -20.40
CA VAL A 210 -5.26 3.10 -21.41
C VAL A 210 -4.58 4.45 -21.31
N VAL A 211 -3.29 4.44 -21.00
CA VAL A 211 -2.48 5.67 -21.05
C VAL A 211 -2.40 6.10 -22.51
N PRO A 212 -2.74 7.36 -22.86
CA PRO A 212 -2.66 7.82 -24.23
C PRO A 212 -1.21 7.75 -24.72
N MET A 213 -1.04 7.47 -26.01
CA MET A 213 0.27 7.52 -26.64
C MET A 213 0.79 8.97 -26.59
N PRO A 214 2.06 9.20 -26.24
CA PRO A 214 2.62 10.54 -26.23
C PRO A 214 2.55 11.17 -27.63
N ASP A 215 2.23 12.46 -27.70
CA ASP A 215 2.12 13.19 -28.97
C ASP A 215 3.40 13.11 -29.82
N SER A 216 4.57 13.01 -29.18
CA SER A 216 5.86 12.82 -29.86
C SER A 216 5.97 11.49 -30.61
N GLU A 217 5.26 10.44 -30.17
CA GLU A 217 5.24 9.13 -30.83
C GLU A 217 4.20 9.06 -31.97
N ILE A 218 3.28 10.04 -32.02
CA ILE A 218 2.20 10.14 -33.03
C ILE A 218 2.60 11.09 -34.17
N ASN A 219 3.19 12.24 -33.83
CA ASN A 219 3.41 13.35 -34.76
C ASN A 219 4.69 13.22 -35.63
N PHE A 220 5.54 12.21 -35.39
CA PHE A 220 6.81 12.02 -36.09
C PHE A 220 6.95 10.64 -36.77
N GLN A 221 5.83 9.98 -37.11
CA GLN A 221 5.80 8.80 -37.99
C GLN A 221 5.75 9.21 -39.47
#